data_AF-A0A0V0ZYQ1-F1
#
_entry.id   AF-A0A0V0ZYQ1-F1
#
_cell.length_a   1.000
_cell.length_b   1.000
_cell.length_c   1.000
_cell.angle_alpha   90.00
_cell.angle_beta   90.00
_cell.angle_gamma   90.00
#
_symmetry.space_group_name_H-M   'P 1'
#
loop_
_entity.id
_entity.type
_entity.pdbx_description
1 polymer ?
#
loop_
_entity_poly.entity_id
_entity_poly.type
_entity_poly.pdbx_seq_one_letter_code
_entity_poly.pdbx_strand_id
1 'polypeptide(L)'
;MANLPELHLVQNRCGGTSLVYEGRAYKLKRAARKKYWRCSQDKKGCGGAVWTNLDVTTVIKRNDHIESCPVDEHLAYKMEKRA
;
A
#
# COMPACT_ATOMS: atom_id res chain seq x y z
N MET A 1 17.01 -15.78 -7.01
CA MET A 1 16.30 -15.47 -5.76
C MET A 1 14.95 -14.90 -6.15
N ALA A 2 13.84 -15.47 -5.69
CA ALA A 2 12.53 -14.90 -5.96
C ALA A 2 12.43 -13.56 -5.23
N ASN A 3 12.31 -12.45 -5.97
CA ASN A 3 12.00 -11.14 -5.40
C ASN A 3 10.59 -11.22 -4.82
N LEU A 4 10.48 -11.66 -3.56
CA LEU A 4 9.28 -11.44 -2.77
C LEU A 4 9.06 -9.92 -2.77
N PRO A 5 7.90 -9.44 -3.25
CA PRO A 5 7.72 -8.02 -3.38
C PRO A 5 7.64 -7.42 -1.98
N GLU A 6 8.50 -6.43 -1.74
CA GLU A 6 8.72 -5.85 -0.43
C GLU A 6 7.46 -5.09 0.02
N LEU A 7 6.86 -5.54 1.12
CA LEU A 7 5.64 -5.02 1.72
C LEU A 7 5.99 -4.37 3.04
N HIS A 8 5.97 -3.03 3.10
CA HIS A 8 6.26 -2.30 4.33
C HIS A 8 5.01 -1.73 4.96
N LEU A 9 4.73 -2.14 6.19
CA LEU A 9 3.64 -1.58 6.98
C LEU A 9 4.13 -0.35 7.74
N VAL A 10 3.46 0.78 7.53
CA VAL A 10 3.76 2.04 8.21
C VAL A 10 2.57 2.43 9.07
N GLN A 11 2.79 2.65 10.37
CA GLN A 11 1.77 3.22 11.25
C GLN A 11 1.96 4.73 11.30
N ASN A 12 0.88 5.49 11.15
CA ASN A 12 0.93 6.93 11.31
C ASN A 12 0.66 7.31 12.79
N ARG A 13 1.09 8.51 13.17
CA ARG A 13 0.92 9.04 14.55
C ARG A 13 -0.54 9.16 15.01
N CYS A 14 -1.49 9.14 14.08
CA CYS A 14 -2.93 9.20 14.36
C CYS A 14 -3.59 7.81 14.37
N GLY A 15 -2.81 6.73 14.45
CA GLY A 15 -3.30 5.34 14.52
C GLY A 15 -3.75 4.73 13.19
N GLY A 16 -3.65 5.46 12.08
CA GLY A 16 -3.93 4.92 10.76
C GLY A 16 -2.79 4.06 10.23
N THR A 17 -3.13 2.98 9.53
CA THR A 17 -2.13 2.07 8.92
C THR A 17 -2.04 2.30 7.42
N SER A 18 -0.81 2.29 6.94
CA SER A 18 -0.45 2.38 5.53
C SER A 18 0.45 1.22 5.11
N LEU A 19 0.42 0.94 3.81
CA LEU A 19 1.24 -0.08 3.17
C LEU A 19 2.07 0.59 2.07
N VAL A 20 3.38 0.37 2.05
CA VAL A 20 4.23 0.68 0.92
C VAL A 20 4.49 -0.61 0.15
N TYR A 21 4.22 -0.58 -1.14
CA TYR A 21 4.36 -1.72 -2.05
C TYR A 21 4.74 -1.20 -3.43
N GLU A 22 5.84 -1.71 -4.01
CA GLU A 22 6.37 -1.27 -5.32
C GLU A 22 6.54 0.27 -5.41
N GLY A 23 7.07 0.89 -4.35
CA GLY A 23 7.28 2.35 -4.27
C GLY A 23 6.00 3.18 -4.16
N ARG A 24 4.85 2.54 -3.95
CA ARG A 24 3.54 3.20 -3.87
C ARG A 24 2.98 3.09 -2.46
N ALA A 25 2.43 4.19 -1.96
CA ALA A 25 1.76 4.22 -0.67
C ALA A 25 0.26 3.95 -0.80
N TYR A 26 -0.24 3.04 0.03
CA TYR A 26 -1.64 2.67 0.17
C TYR A 26 -2.13 2.89 1.60
N LYS A 27 -3.41 3.19 1.75
CA LYS A 27 -4.10 3.39 3.04
C LYS A 27 -4.99 2.18 3.32
N LEU A 28 -4.96 1.69 4.55
CA LEU A 28 -5.87 0.64 5.00
C LEU A 28 -7.31 1.16 4.98
N LYS A 29 -8.22 0.37 4.40
CA LYS A 29 -9.65 0.68 4.36
C LYS A 29 -10.49 -0.39 5.03
N ARG A 30 -10.04 -1.64 5.05
CA ARG A 30 -10.70 -2.75 5.75
C ARG A 30 -9.68 -3.77 6.21
N ALA A 31 -9.85 -4.29 7.42
CA ALA A 31 -9.02 -5.34 8.02
C ALA A 31 -9.88 -6.47 8.59
N ALA A 32 -10.66 -7.13 7.72
CA ALA A 32 -11.40 -8.34 8.07
C ALA A 32 -10.55 -9.58 7.72
N ARG A 33 -11.11 -10.61 7.06
CA ARG A 33 -10.35 -11.82 6.65
C ARG A 33 -9.14 -11.54 5.73
N LYS A 34 -9.19 -10.45 4.97
CA LYS A 34 -8.12 -9.94 4.13
C LYS A 34 -8.04 -8.44 4.35
N LYS A 35 -6.86 -7.85 4.19
CA LYS A 35 -6.72 -6.39 4.27
C LYS A 35 -6.92 -5.78 2.89
N TYR A 36 -7.77 -4.76 2.83
CA TYR A 36 -8.03 -3.98 1.64
C TYR A 36 -7.33 -2.63 1.75
N TRP A 37 -6.51 -2.33 0.76
CA TRP A 37 -5.68 -1.16 0.69
C TRP A 37 -6.03 -0.35 -0.55
N ARG A 38 -6.23 0.95 -0.38
CA ARG A 38 -6.47 1.88 -1.50
C ARG A 38 -5.29 2.83 -1.64
N CYS A 39 -4.90 3.12 -2.87
CA CYS A 39 -3.88 4.09 -3.21
C CYS A 39 -4.06 5.39 -2.42
N SER A 40 -2.97 5.89 -1.84
CA SER A 40 -2.98 7.12 -1.05
C SER A 40 -3.33 8.37 -1.87
N GLN A 41 -3.11 8.30 -3.19
CA GLN A 41 -3.43 9.31 -4.19
C GLN A 41 -4.85 9.12 -4.78
N ASP A 42 -5.75 8.40 -4.11
CA ASP A 42 -7.12 8.15 -4.58
C ASP A 42 -7.88 9.44 -4.95
N LYS A 43 -7.63 10.51 -4.19
CA LYS A 43 -8.19 11.84 -4.47
C LYS A 43 -7.62 12.52 -5.72
N LYS A 44 -6.49 12.06 -6.24
CA LYS A 44 -5.87 12.53 -7.49
C LYS A 44 -6.28 11.67 -8.70
N GLY A 45 -7.32 10.83 -8.57
CA GLY A 45 -7.80 9.94 -9.62
C GLY A 45 -7.17 8.54 -9.60
N CYS A 46 -6.30 8.22 -8.63
CA CYS A 46 -5.70 6.90 -8.52
C CYS A 46 -6.71 5.82 -8.09
N GLY A 47 -7.09 4.95 -9.02
CA GLY A 47 -7.94 3.77 -8.74
C GLY A 47 -7.17 2.55 -8.20
N GLY A 48 -5.87 2.69 -7.93
CA GLY A 48 -5.02 1.59 -7.48
C GLY A 48 -5.48 0.99 -6.15
N ALA A 49 -5.56 -0.33 -6.09
CA ALA A 49 -5.95 -1.04 -4.88
C ALA A 49 -5.33 -2.42 -4.79
N VAL A 50 -4.91 -2.79 -3.58
CA VAL A 50 -4.31 -4.11 -3.32
C VAL A 50 -5.03 -4.79 -2.16
N TRP A 51 -5.09 -6.12 -2.22
CA TRP A 51 -5.55 -6.96 -1.14
C TRP A 51 -4.41 -7.84 -0.67
N THR A 52 -4.20 -7.88 0.64
CA THR A 52 -3.19 -8.75 1.27
C THR A 52 -3.84 -9.71 2.24
N ASN A 53 -3.09 -10.72 2.69
CA ASN A 53 -3.45 -11.48 3.88
C ASN A 53 -3.45 -10.57 5.13
N LEU A 54 -3.95 -11.11 6.24
CA LEU A 54 -4.04 -10.42 7.53
C LEU A 54 -2.67 -9.87 8.00
N ASP A 55 -1.64 -10.70 7.87
CA ASP A 55 -0.26 -10.39 8.29
C ASP A 55 0.51 -9.54 7.27
N VAL A 56 -0.10 -9.21 6.13
CA VAL A 56 0.50 -8.33 5.10
C VAL A 56 1.83 -8.88 4.56
N THR A 57 1.96 -10.21 4.52
CA THR A 57 3.17 -10.89 4.01
C THR A 57 3.07 -11.19 2.51
N THR A 58 1.84 -11.23 1.96
CA THR A 58 1.61 -11.54 0.55
C THR A 58 0.48 -10.70 -0.04
N VAL A 59 0.66 -10.27 -1.29
CA VAL A 59 -0.41 -9.66 -2.08
C VAL A 59 -1.25 -10.76 -2.72
N ILE A 60 -2.53 -10.82 -2.38
CA ILE A 60 -3.50 -11.78 -2.88
C ILE A 60 -4.12 -11.31 -4.20
N LYS A 61 -4.40 -10.01 -4.32
CA LYS A 61 -5.01 -9.42 -5.50
C LYS A 61 -4.53 -7.99 -5.70
N ARG A 62 -4.27 -7.63 -6.95
CA ARG A 62 -3.94 -6.29 -7.42
C ARG A 62 -5.03 -5.81 -8.38
N ASN A 63 -5.33 -4.51 -8.37
CA ASN A 63 -6.18 -3.89 -9.39
C ASN A 63 -5.32 -3.48 -10.59
N ASP A 64 -5.79 -3.75 -11.81
CA ASP A 64 -5.02 -3.48 -13.05
C ASP A 64 -4.67 -1.99 -13.22
N HIS A 65 -5.54 -1.09 -12.71
CA HIS A 65 -5.31 0.35 -12.70
C HIS A 65 -4.15 0.81 -11.79
N ILE A 66 -3.44 -0.09 -11.13
CA ILE A 66 -2.24 0.26 -10.35
C ILE A 66 -1.15 0.82 -11.24
N GLU A 67 -0.94 0.28 -12.45
CA GLU A 67 0.13 0.74 -13.34
C GLU A 67 -0.05 2.20 -13.76
N SER A 68 -1.30 2.62 -13.96
CA SER A 68 -1.66 4.00 -14.30
C SER A 68 -1.38 5.01 -13.16
N CYS A 69 -1.28 4.55 -11.92
CA CYS A 69 -0.86 5.44 -10.84
C CYS A 69 0.64 5.73 -10.98
N PRO A 70 1.11 6.97 -10.80
CA PRO A 70 2.54 7.23 -10.74
C PRO A 70 3.13 6.70 -9.43
N VAL A 71 4.34 6.16 -9.49
CA VAL A 71 5.15 5.91 -8.30
C VAL A 71 5.48 7.26 -7.66
N ASP A 72 5.38 7.37 -6.34
CA ASP A 72 5.71 8.57 -5.59
C ASP A 72 6.74 8.19 -4.53
N GLU A 73 7.98 8.01 -5.01
CA GLU A 73 9.11 7.56 -4.19
C GLU A 73 9.34 8.49 -3.01
N HIS A 74 9.13 9.79 -3.18
CA HIS A 74 9.27 10.76 -2.10
C HIS A 74 8.21 10.57 -1.01
N LEU A 75 6.95 10.27 -1.39
CA LEU A 75 5.91 9.92 -0.42
C LEU A 75 6.21 8.59 0.27
N ALA A 76 6.60 7.56 -0.47
CA ALA A 76 6.98 6.25 0.07
C ALA A 76 8.12 6.39 1.08
N TYR A 77 9.22 7.03 0.68
CA TYR A 77 10.37 7.31 1.53
C TYR A 77 9.97 8.08 2.80
N LYS A 78 9.16 9.13 2.65
CA LYS A 78 8.69 9.93 3.79
C LYS A 78 7.85 9.12 4.76
N MET A 79 7.09 8.14 4.28
CA MET A 79 6.28 7.28 5.13
C MET A 79 7.14 6.24 5.85
N GLU A 80 8.09 5.62 5.17
CA GLU A 80 9.02 4.65 5.76
C GLU A 80 9.95 5.29 6.79
N LYS A 81 10.39 6.54 6.57
CA LYS A 81 11.22 7.29 7.54
C LYS A 81 10.44 7.91 8.70
N ARG A 82 9.10 7.93 8.63
CA ARG A 82 8.22 8.45 9.69
C ARG A 82 7.45 7.36 10.43
N ALA A 83 7.74 6.09 10.14
CA ALA A 83 7.19 4.92 10.82
C ALA A 83 7.63 4.85 12.28
#